data_AF-X7E8F2-F1
#
_entry.id   AF-X7E8F2-F1
#
_cell.length_a   1.000
_cell.length_b   1.000
_cell.length_c   1.000
_cell.angle_alpha   90.00
_cell.angle_beta   90.00
_cell.angle_gamma   90.00
#
_symmetry.space_group_name_H-M   'P 1'
#
loop_
_entity.id
_entity.type
_entity.pdbx_description
1 polymer ?
#
loop_
_entity_poly.entity_id
_entity_poly.type
_entity_poly.pdbx_seq_one_letter_code
_entity_poly.pdbx_strand_id
1 'polypeptide(L)'
;MVDDQGSNKKGSNQNGLHKKSTAISRYFHSDLPILCDMLSMCFDGFFANSSLCGRVSNTLDRHVFKKVSSLYRRLAERLLYGVGRLPEDTGTMNPEPGYIATAYLSALNAADKYLPNRVMSVNGQVVKRISRLVQKLKNRLFANMIVDYLACIQMVLDNVKHQRISAKLTKG
;
A
#
# COMPACT_ATOMS: atom_id res chain seq x y z
N MET A 1 56.69 19.57 46.71
CA MET A 1 57.16 19.59 45.31
C MET A 1 56.50 18.43 44.58
N VAL A 2 55.57 18.78 43.67
CA VAL A 2 54.96 18.00 42.55
C VAL A 2 54.14 16.77 42.98
N ASP A 3 52.80 16.81 43.08
CA ASP A 3 51.68 17.08 42.15
C ASP A 3 51.18 15.86 41.35
N ASP A 4 49.85 15.68 41.46
CA ASP A 4 48.89 15.25 40.42
C ASP A 4 48.65 13.75 40.13
N GLN A 5 47.47 13.25 40.52
CA GLN A 5 46.35 12.87 39.63
C GLN A 5 45.39 11.88 40.30
N GLY A 6 44.11 12.24 40.39
CA GLY A 6 43.04 11.36 40.89
C GLY A 6 41.67 11.99 40.73
N SER A 7 41.30 12.28 39.49
CA SER A 7 40.06 12.99 39.13
C SER A 7 38.78 12.23 39.49
N ASN A 8 37.94 12.96 40.24
CA ASN A 8 36.54 12.72 40.53
C ASN A 8 35.67 12.83 39.26
N LYS A 9 34.85 11.83 38.92
CA LYS A 9 33.76 11.98 37.93
C LYS A 9 32.46 11.34 38.40
N LYS A 10 31.52 12.26 38.69
CA LYS A 10 30.06 12.12 38.87
C LYS A 10 29.44 11.07 37.95
N GLY A 11 28.82 10.05 38.56
CA GLY A 11 27.87 9.16 37.91
C GLY A 11 26.64 9.94 37.46
N SER A 12 26.49 10.11 36.14
CA SER A 12 25.37 10.82 35.53
C SER A 12 24.22 9.84 35.23
N ASN A 13 23.07 10.23 35.75
CA ASN A 13 21.77 9.61 35.64
C ASN A 13 21.31 9.53 34.17
N GLN A 14 21.24 8.33 33.57
CA GLN A 14 20.65 8.08 32.25
C GLN A 14 19.61 6.95 32.30
N ASN A 15 18.50 7.19 32.97
CA ASN A 15 17.32 6.32 32.88
C ASN A 15 16.07 7.17 32.59
N GLY A 16 15.92 7.62 31.34
CA GLY A 16 14.78 8.46 30.96
C GLY A 16 14.31 8.40 29.51
N LEU A 17 15.12 7.94 28.55
CA LEU A 17 14.78 8.07 27.12
C LEU A 17 14.32 6.78 26.40
N HIS A 18 14.33 5.61 27.04
CA HIS A 18 13.96 4.35 26.36
C HIS A 18 12.47 3.96 26.43
N LYS A 19 11.62 4.68 27.17
CA LYS A 19 10.21 4.27 27.36
C LYS A 19 9.23 4.74 26.27
N LYS A 20 9.58 5.69 25.40
CA LYS A 20 8.67 6.18 24.34
C LYS A 20 8.78 5.43 23.00
N SER A 21 9.94 4.83 22.70
CA SER A 21 10.18 4.13 21.42
C SER A 21 9.60 2.71 21.35
N THR A 22 9.25 2.11 22.50
CA THR A 22 8.83 0.71 22.59
C THR A 22 7.33 0.50 22.38
N ALA A 23 6.50 1.54 22.56
CA ALA A 23 5.05 1.42 22.38
C ALA A 23 4.67 1.38 20.89
N ILE A 24 5.18 2.31 20.09
CA ILE A 24 4.92 2.39 18.64
C ILE A 24 5.38 1.11 17.94
N SER A 25 6.57 0.62 18.28
CA SER A 25 7.14 -0.62 17.73
C SER A 25 6.32 -1.88 18.05
N ARG A 26 5.69 -1.98 19.23
CA ARG A 26 4.84 -3.14 19.58
C ARG A 26 3.50 -3.17 18.85
N TYR A 27 2.90 -2.01 18.55
CA TYR A 27 1.64 -1.95 17.80
C TYR A 27 1.80 -2.49 16.37
N PHE A 28 2.92 -2.18 15.72
CA PHE A 28 3.18 -2.65 14.37
C PHE A 28 3.57 -4.13 14.32
N HIS A 29 4.09 -4.70 15.40
CA HIS A 29 4.55 -6.09 15.38
C HIS A 29 3.41 -7.12 15.24
N SER A 30 2.22 -6.85 15.79
CA SER A 30 1.04 -7.71 15.58
C SER A 30 0.34 -7.45 14.25
N ASP A 31 0.47 -6.23 13.72
CA ASP A 31 -0.18 -5.81 12.48
C ASP A 31 0.72 -6.08 11.26
N LEU A 32 1.99 -6.46 11.48
CA LEU A 32 3.00 -6.64 10.45
C LEU A 32 2.57 -7.56 9.30
N PRO A 33 1.98 -8.76 9.53
CA PRO A 33 1.52 -9.61 8.44
C PRO A 33 0.44 -8.94 7.60
N ILE A 34 -0.49 -8.24 8.26
CA ILE A 34 -1.58 -7.51 7.60
C ILE A 34 -1.00 -6.37 6.74
N LEU A 35 0.00 -5.66 7.24
CA LEU A 35 0.66 -4.59 6.50
C LEU A 35 1.46 -5.10 5.31
N CYS A 36 2.11 -6.26 5.43
CA CYS A 36 2.77 -6.93 4.31
C CYS A 36 1.75 -7.35 3.23
N ASP A 37 0.59 -7.90 3.62
CA ASP A 37 -0.47 -8.26 2.67
C ASP A 37 -0.96 -7.03 1.89
N MET A 38 -1.22 -5.93 2.59
CA MET A 38 -1.62 -4.66 1.95
C MET A 38 -0.52 -4.11 1.05
N LEU A 39 0.74 -4.18 1.49
CA LEU A 39 1.90 -3.69 0.75
C LEU A 39 2.03 -4.43 -0.58
N SER A 40 1.97 -5.77 -0.57
CA SER A 40 2.01 -6.61 -1.77
C SER A 40 0.88 -6.25 -2.74
N MET A 41 -0.36 -6.17 -2.25
CA MET A 41 -1.51 -5.79 -3.10
C MET A 41 -1.39 -4.38 -3.68
N CYS A 42 -0.83 -3.42 -2.92
CA CYS A 42 -0.58 -2.07 -3.41
C CYS A 42 0.54 -2.06 -4.47
N PHE A 43 1.58 -2.86 -4.29
CA PHE A 43 2.66 -2.96 -5.26
C PHE A 43 2.17 -3.56 -6.59
N ASP A 44 1.39 -4.63 -6.54
CA ASP A 44 0.75 -5.22 -7.73
C ASP A 44 -0.17 -4.21 -8.43
N GLY A 45 -0.96 -3.47 -7.64
CA GLY A 45 -1.80 -2.39 -8.15
C GLY A 45 -0.98 -1.29 -8.82
N PHE A 46 0.10 -0.83 -8.20
CA PHE A 46 1.01 0.15 -8.79
C PHE A 46 1.56 -0.34 -10.15
N PHE A 47 2.10 -1.56 -10.17
CA PHE A 47 2.72 -2.14 -11.35
C PHE A 47 1.71 -2.33 -12.49
N ALA A 48 0.57 -2.96 -12.22
CA ALA A 48 -0.43 -3.24 -13.25
C ALA A 48 -0.98 -1.97 -13.89
N ASN A 49 -1.27 -0.94 -13.09
CA ASN A 49 -1.77 0.33 -13.59
C ASN A 49 -0.67 1.12 -14.35
N SER A 50 0.60 1.03 -13.92
CA SER A 50 1.72 1.64 -14.66
C SER A 50 1.93 0.97 -16.02
N SER A 51 1.95 -0.36 -16.05
CA SER A 51 2.09 -1.16 -17.27
C SER A 51 0.97 -0.87 -18.27
N LEU A 52 -0.27 -0.79 -17.78
CA LEU A 52 -1.41 -0.42 -18.60
C LEU A 52 -1.33 1.02 -19.11
N CYS A 53 -0.92 1.98 -18.27
CA CYS A 53 -0.75 3.37 -18.69
C CYS A 53 0.14 3.52 -19.95
N GLY A 54 1.15 2.65 -20.10
CA GLY A 54 2.01 2.61 -21.30
C GLY A 54 1.34 2.01 -22.55
N ARG A 55 0.31 1.18 -22.38
CA ARG A 55 -0.36 0.41 -23.45
C ARG A 55 -1.63 1.08 -23.99
N VAL A 56 -2.34 1.87 -23.18
CA VAL A 56 -3.56 2.55 -23.65
C VAL A 56 -3.24 3.74 -24.57
N SER A 57 -4.00 3.82 -25.67
CA SER A 57 -3.91 4.89 -26.66
C SER A 57 -4.80 6.09 -26.33
N ASN A 58 -5.93 5.89 -25.64
CA ASN A 58 -6.84 6.98 -25.30
C ASN A 58 -6.35 7.78 -24.08
N THR A 59 -6.48 9.10 -24.16
CA THR A 59 -5.99 10.04 -23.15
C THR A 59 -6.68 9.88 -21.80
N LEU A 60 -7.98 9.57 -21.81
CA LEU A 60 -8.76 9.38 -20.58
C LEU A 60 -8.18 8.23 -19.75
N ASP A 61 -8.13 7.02 -20.31
CA ASP A 61 -7.60 5.85 -19.63
C ASP A 61 -6.14 6.03 -19.21
N ARG A 62 -5.32 6.67 -20.06
CA ARG A 62 -3.93 6.97 -19.72
C ARG A 62 -3.84 7.83 -18.46
N HIS A 63 -4.63 8.91 -18.37
CA HIS A 63 -4.64 9.77 -17.19
C HIS A 63 -5.10 9.01 -15.94
N VAL A 64 -6.12 8.17 -16.09
CA VAL A 64 -6.71 7.37 -15.00
C VAL A 64 -5.70 6.38 -14.45
N PHE A 65 -5.12 5.55 -15.30
CA PHE A 65 -4.18 4.52 -14.87
C PHE A 65 -2.89 5.12 -14.31
N LYS A 66 -2.43 6.27 -14.83
CA LYS A 66 -1.36 7.05 -14.21
C LYS A 66 -1.72 7.50 -12.79
N LYS A 67 -2.93 8.03 -12.58
CA LYS A 67 -3.38 8.52 -11.27
C LYS A 67 -3.55 7.38 -10.27
N VAL A 68 -4.20 6.28 -10.67
CA VAL A 68 -4.38 5.09 -9.82
C VAL A 68 -3.03 4.46 -9.47
N SER A 69 -2.13 4.31 -10.45
CA SER A 69 -0.76 3.82 -10.21
C SER A 69 -0.03 4.68 -9.18
N SER A 70 -0.09 6.01 -9.31
CA SER A 70 0.54 6.92 -8.35
C SER A 70 -0.05 6.83 -6.95
N LEU A 71 -1.36 6.60 -6.80
CA LEU A 71 -2.02 6.45 -5.50
C LEU A 71 -1.58 5.15 -4.82
N TYR A 72 -1.57 4.03 -5.56
CA TYR A 72 -1.07 2.75 -5.04
C TYR A 72 0.41 2.82 -4.64
N ARG A 73 1.26 3.47 -5.45
CA ARG A 73 2.68 3.65 -5.12
C ARG A 73 2.86 4.41 -3.81
N ARG A 74 2.16 5.54 -3.66
CA ARG A 74 2.23 6.35 -2.43
C ARG A 74 1.72 5.57 -1.22
N LEU A 75 0.65 4.81 -1.38
CA LEU A 75 0.16 3.95 -0.30
C LEU A 75 1.18 2.87 0.06
N ALA A 76 1.78 2.20 -0.92
CA ALA A 76 2.86 1.23 -0.69
C ALA A 76 4.05 1.84 0.06
N GLU A 77 4.50 3.05 -0.33
CA GLU A 77 5.57 3.77 0.37
C GLU A 77 5.22 4.06 1.84
N ARG A 78 3.96 4.45 2.12
CA ARG A 78 3.48 4.68 3.50
C ARG A 78 3.36 3.39 4.31
N LEU A 79 2.92 2.31 3.69
CA LEU A 79 2.87 0.98 4.29
C LEU A 79 4.27 0.49 4.63
N LEU A 80 5.23 0.63 3.72
CA LEU A 80 6.63 0.26 3.93
C LEU A 80 7.25 1.02 5.12
N TYR A 81 6.93 2.30 5.29
CA TYR A 81 7.36 3.06 6.47
C TYR A 81 6.82 2.47 7.78
N GLY A 82 5.58 1.96 7.78
CA GLY A 82 4.98 1.30 8.94
C GLY A 82 5.51 -0.12 9.20
N VAL A 83 5.87 -0.84 8.13
CA VAL A 83 6.49 -2.19 8.20
C VAL A 83 7.93 -2.12 8.69
N GLY A 84 8.69 -1.09 8.28
CA GLY A 84 10.11 -0.97 8.58
C GLY A 84 10.92 -2.03 7.82
N ARG A 85 11.60 -2.92 8.55
CA ARG A 85 12.32 -4.05 7.93
C ARG A 85 11.31 -5.13 7.56
N LEU A 86 11.32 -5.56 6.30
CA LEU A 86 10.47 -6.67 5.86
C LEU A 86 10.80 -7.94 6.67
N PRO A 87 9.77 -8.66 7.15
CA PRO A 87 9.99 -9.93 7.84
C PRO A 87 10.62 -10.94 6.88
N GLU A 88 11.36 -11.91 7.44
CA GLU A 88 11.82 -13.06 6.67
C GLU A 88 10.62 -13.82 6.10
N ASP A 89 10.80 -14.38 4.90
CA ASP A 89 9.78 -15.22 4.31
C ASP A 89 9.68 -16.53 5.10
N THR A 90 8.58 -16.67 5.83
CA THR A 90 8.29 -17.84 6.66
C THR A 90 7.52 -18.91 5.89
N GLY A 91 7.15 -18.68 4.62
CA GLY A 91 6.28 -19.57 3.85
C GLY A 91 4.83 -19.63 4.35
N THR A 92 4.45 -18.80 5.32
CA THR A 92 3.10 -18.77 5.94
C THR A 92 2.28 -17.56 5.53
N MET A 93 2.54 -17.00 4.35
CA MET A 93 1.82 -15.83 3.85
C MET A 93 0.33 -16.11 3.61
N ASN A 94 -0.49 -15.09 3.83
CA ASN A 94 -1.88 -15.10 3.40
C ASN A 94 -1.94 -15.33 1.88
N PRO A 95 -2.83 -16.20 1.37
CA PRO A 95 -2.96 -16.41 -0.08
C PRO A 95 -3.61 -15.23 -0.82
N GLU A 96 -4.30 -14.32 -0.11
CA GLU A 96 -5.05 -13.22 -0.74
C GLU A 96 -4.20 -12.31 -1.65
N PRO A 97 -3.02 -11.82 -1.24
CA PRO A 97 -2.11 -11.11 -2.15
C PRO A 97 -1.76 -11.92 -3.41
N GLY A 98 -1.49 -13.22 -3.28
CA GLY A 98 -1.19 -14.08 -4.42
C GLY A 98 -2.36 -14.21 -5.41
N TYR A 99 -3.60 -14.24 -4.92
CA TYR A 99 -4.80 -14.20 -5.78
C TYR A 99 -4.94 -12.86 -6.50
N ILE A 100 -4.59 -11.74 -5.85
CA ILE A 100 -4.58 -10.42 -6.48
C ILE A 100 -3.51 -10.31 -7.57
N ALA A 101 -2.28 -10.76 -7.29
CA ALA A 101 -1.20 -10.79 -8.26
C ALA A 101 -1.61 -11.58 -9.50
N THR A 102 -2.19 -12.77 -9.30
CA THR A 102 -2.70 -13.63 -10.38
C THR A 102 -3.84 -12.96 -11.16
N ALA A 103 -4.74 -12.24 -10.48
CA ALA A 103 -5.83 -11.53 -11.13
C ALA A 103 -5.34 -10.36 -12.00
N TYR A 104 -4.36 -9.59 -11.52
CA TYR A 104 -3.74 -8.54 -12.33
C TYR A 104 -2.98 -9.11 -13.52
N LEU A 105 -2.20 -10.17 -13.33
CA LEU A 105 -1.50 -10.84 -14.43
C LEU A 105 -2.48 -11.33 -15.51
N SER A 106 -3.55 -11.99 -15.09
CA SER A 106 -4.63 -12.44 -15.98
C SER A 106 -5.36 -11.29 -16.68
N ALA A 107 -5.50 -10.14 -16.02
CA ALA A 107 -6.07 -8.93 -16.62
C ALA A 107 -5.13 -8.32 -17.68
N LEU A 108 -3.83 -8.26 -17.40
CA LEU A 108 -2.81 -7.70 -18.31
C LEU A 108 -2.57 -8.58 -19.55
N ASN A 109 -2.80 -9.89 -19.44
CA ASN A 109 -2.68 -10.83 -20.55
C ASN A 109 -3.96 -10.93 -21.41
N ALA A 110 -5.04 -10.22 -21.04
CA ALA A 110 -6.24 -10.18 -21.86
C ALA A 110 -6.03 -9.38 -23.15
N ALA A 111 -6.86 -9.64 -24.17
CA ALA A 111 -6.87 -8.85 -25.40
C ALA A 111 -7.10 -7.36 -25.10
N ASP A 112 -6.42 -6.47 -25.83
CA ASP A 112 -6.32 -5.04 -25.53
C ASP A 112 -7.69 -4.36 -25.36
N LYS A 113 -8.70 -4.78 -26.12
CA LYS A 113 -10.08 -4.25 -26.02
C LYS A 113 -10.67 -4.39 -24.61
N TYR A 114 -10.38 -5.48 -23.90
CA TYR A 114 -10.97 -5.78 -22.59
C TYR A 114 -10.05 -5.39 -21.43
N LEU A 115 -8.79 -5.11 -21.74
CA LEU A 115 -7.75 -4.97 -20.75
C LEU A 115 -8.02 -3.82 -19.75
N PRO A 116 -8.44 -2.61 -20.18
CA PRO A 116 -8.81 -1.55 -19.24
C PRO A 116 -9.93 -1.92 -18.27
N ASN A 117 -10.99 -2.58 -18.77
CA ASN A 117 -12.13 -2.98 -17.95
C ASN A 117 -11.73 -4.04 -16.91
N ARG A 118 -10.89 -5.00 -17.32
CA ARG A 118 -10.38 -6.03 -16.41
C ARG A 118 -9.50 -5.46 -15.33
N VAL A 119 -8.54 -4.59 -15.66
CA VAL A 119 -7.68 -3.95 -14.65
C VAL A 119 -8.50 -3.07 -13.70
N MET A 120 -9.48 -2.31 -14.19
CA MET A 120 -10.39 -1.56 -13.32
C MET A 120 -11.19 -2.46 -12.37
N SER A 121 -11.65 -3.62 -12.83
CA SER A 121 -12.34 -4.59 -11.99
C SER A 121 -11.44 -5.12 -10.87
N VAL A 122 -10.19 -5.46 -11.19
CA VAL A 122 -9.22 -5.91 -10.18
C VAL A 122 -8.87 -4.77 -9.21
N ASN A 123 -8.73 -3.53 -9.68
CA ASN A 123 -8.53 -2.37 -8.79
C ASN A 123 -9.66 -2.26 -7.75
N GLY A 124 -10.93 -2.34 -8.18
CA GLY A 124 -12.07 -2.27 -7.26
C GLY A 124 -12.10 -3.45 -6.27
N GLN A 125 -11.65 -4.62 -6.68
CA GLN A 125 -11.48 -5.77 -5.80
C GLN A 125 -10.39 -5.56 -4.74
N VAL A 126 -9.24 -5.00 -5.13
CA VAL A 126 -8.14 -4.68 -4.21
C VAL A 126 -8.58 -3.66 -3.16
N VAL A 127 -9.26 -2.58 -3.58
CA VAL A 127 -9.79 -1.57 -2.64
C VAL A 127 -10.67 -2.21 -1.57
N LYS A 128 -11.59 -3.10 -1.96
CA LYS A 128 -12.47 -3.82 -1.02
C LYS A 128 -11.69 -4.73 -0.07
N ARG A 129 -10.68 -5.45 -0.57
CA ARG A 129 -9.86 -6.36 0.25
C ARG A 129 -9.01 -5.59 1.27
N ILE A 130 -8.29 -4.56 0.82
CA ILE A 130 -7.50 -3.72 1.72
C ILE A 130 -8.42 -3.06 2.76
N SER A 131 -9.61 -2.59 2.39
CA SER A 131 -10.57 -2.02 3.34
C SER A 131 -10.93 -3.00 4.48
N ARG A 132 -11.10 -4.29 4.18
CA ARG A 132 -11.35 -5.33 5.20
C ARG A 132 -10.15 -5.57 6.10
N LEU A 133 -8.94 -5.56 5.53
CA LEU A 133 -7.71 -5.70 6.30
C LEU A 133 -7.47 -4.50 7.22
N VAL A 134 -7.80 -3.28 6.77
CA VAL A 134 -7.65 -2.04 7.56
C VAL A 134 -8.49 -2.07 8.83
N GLN A 135 -9.68 -2.69 8.78
CA GLN A 135 -10.54 -2.84 9.95
C GLN A 135 -9.89 -3.64 11.09
N LYS A 136 -8.94 -4.52 10.75
CA LYS A 136 -8.20 -5.38 11.69
C LYS A 136 -7.00 -4.66 12.34
N LEU A 137 -6.59 -3.50 11.82
CA LEU A 137 -5.47 -2.75 12.37
C LEU A 137 -5.80 -2.16 13.73
N LYS A 138 -4.86 -2.25 14.66
CA LYS A 138 -4.97 -1.65 16.00
C LYS A 138 -4.67 -0.16 15.97
N ASN A 139 -3.72 0.25 15.13
CA ASN A 139 -3.34 1.65 14.98
C ASN A 139 -4.38 2.41 14.14
N ARG A 140 -5.34 3.08 14.81
CA ARG A 140 -6.42 3.82 14.14
C ARG A 140 -5.97 5.01 13.31
N LEU A 141 -4.93 5.74 13.74
CA LEU A 141 -4.41 6.87 12.95
C LEU A 141 -3.81 6.39 11.63
N PHE A 142 -3.05 5.28 11.68
CA PHE A 142 -2.49 4.68 10.49
C PHE A 142 -3.58 4.07 9.59
N ALA A 143 -4.58 3.41 10.19
CA ALA A 143 -5.74 2.89 9.48
C ALA A 143 -6.49 3.99 8.71
N ASN A 144 -6.76 5.14 9.35
CA ASN A 144 -7.45 6.27 8.70
C ASN A 144 -6.68 6.80 7.49
N MET A 145 -5.36 6.93 7.58
CA MET A 145 -4.53 7.32 6.43
C MET A 145 -4.70 6.34 5.27
N ILE A 146 -4.73 5.02 5.54
CA ILE A 146 -4.96 4.02 4.48
C ILE A 146 -6.36 4.21 3.87
N VAL A 147 -7.40 4.43 4.71
CA VAL A 147 -8.77 4.69 4.24
C VAL A 147 -8.83 5.90 3.31
N ASP A 148 -8.13 7.00 3.62
CA ASP A 148 -8.12 8.20 2.78
C ASP A 148 -7.54 7.92 1.38
N TYR A 149 -6.47 7.12 1.29
CA TYR A 149 -5.91 6.68 0.02
C TYR A 149 -6.90 5.77 -0.76
N LEU A 150 -7.54 4.83 -0.07
CA LEU A 150 -8.52 3.94 -0.70
C LEU A 150 -9.73 4.72 -1.23
N ALA A 151 -10.21 5.71 -0.49
CA ALA A 151 -11.27 6.61 -0.93
C ALA A 151 -10.84 7.38 -2.19
N CYS A 152 -9.62 7.93 -2.22
CA CYS A 152 -9.10 8.60 -3.42
C CYS A 152 -9.03 7.66 -4.64
N ILE A 153 -8.59 6.41 -4.45
CA ILE A 153 -8.56 5.41 -5.54
C ILE A 153 -9.99 5.12 -6.02
N GLN A 154 -10.90 4.85 -5.10
CA GLN A 154 -12.30 4.54 -5.39
C GLN A 154 -12.98 5.67 -6.17
N MET A 155 -12.80 6.92 -5.74
CA MET A 155 -13.33 8.10 -6.44
C MET A 155 -12.83 8.19 -7.89
N VAL A 156 -11.55 7.90 -8.13
CA VAL A 156 -11.01 7.88 -9.49
C VAL A 156 -11.66 6.80 -10.34
N LEU A 157 -11.82 5.58 -9.79
CA LEU A 157 -12.45 4.47 -10.51
C LEU A 157 -13.92 4.76 -10.84
N ASP A 158 -14.67 5.31 -9.89
CA ASP A 158 -16.09 5.62 -10.06
C ASP A 158 -16.30 6.72 -11.10
N ASN A 159 -15.54 7.81 -11.03
CA ASN A 159 -15.61 8.89 -12.01
C ASN A 159 -15.40 8.39 -13.44
N VAL A 160 -14.46 7.47 -13.64
CA VAL A 160 -14.12 6.92 -14.96
C VAL A 160 -15.17 5.95 -15.44
N LYS A 161 -15.70 5.13 -14.53
CA LYS A 161 -16.84 4.27 -14.83
C LYS A 161 -18.03 5.11 -15.29
N HIS A 162 -18.34 6.21 -14.61
CA HIS A 162 -19.40 7.13 -15.02
C HIS A 162 -19.12 7.75 -16.40
N GLN A 163 -17.91 8.29 -16.63
CA GLN A 163 -17.54 8.87 -17.92
C GLN A 163 -17.63 7.87 -19.08
N ARG A 164 -17.19 6.63 -18.87
CA ARG A 164 -17.27 5.55 -19.87
C ARG A 164 -18.71 5.13 -20.18
N ILE A 165 -19.58 5.08 -19.15
CA ILE A 165 -21.02 4.85 -19.34
C ILE A 165 -21.63 5.98 -20.16
N SER A 166 -21.35 7.24 -19.82
CA SER A 166 -21.84 8.41 -20.56
C SER A 166 -21.36 8.43 -22.01
N ALA A 167 -20.14 7.96 -22.27
CA ALA A 167 -19.57 7.85 -23.61
C ALA A 167 -19.99 6.58 -24.40
N LYS A 168 -20.87 5.72 -23.84
CA LYS A 168 -21.27 4.41 -24.42
C LYS A 168 -20.10 3.45 -24.68
N LEU A 169 -18.99 3.61 -23.96
CA LEU A 169 -17.78 2.78 -24.08
C LEU A 169 -17.84 1.49 -23.25
N THR A 170 -18.98 1.19 -22.61
CA THR A 170 -19.15 0.02 -21.75
C THR A 170 -19.61 -1.27 -22.46
N LYS A 171 -19.76 -1.26 -23.79
CA LYS A 171 -20.05 -2.48 -24.57
C LYS A 171 -18.73 -3.15 -25.00
N GLY A 172 -18.14 -3.93 -24.10
CA GLY A 172 -16.94 -4.73 -24.35
C GLY A 172 -16.68 -5.71 -23.23
#